data_AF-A0A2I4ETW0-F1
#
_entry.id   AF-A0A2I4ETW0-F1
#
_cell.length_a   1.000
_cell.length_b   1.000
_cell.length_c   1.000
_cell.angle_alpha   90.00
_cell.angle_beta   90.00
_cell.angle_gamma   90.00
#
_symmetry.space_group_name_H-M   'P 1'
#
loop_
_entity.id
_entity.type
_entity.pdbx_description
1 polymer ?
#
loop_
_entity_poly.entity_id
_entity_poly.type
_entity_poly.pdbx_seq_one_letter_code
_entity_poly.pdbx_strand_id
1 'polypeptide(L)'
;MESGESSSNERYAVFKDSSWFRQFRDGSNPWMARYVYGLIFLVATLLAWAARDYGRNALTEMEKLEGCKGAKDCLGAEGVLRVSLGCFAFFITMFLSTAGTTKLNESRDSWHSGWWFAKIVMWIGFTAITFLLPSVIIQLYGEIAHFGAGVFLLIQLTSIISFIMWLNDCCQPDKNAERCQVYVMLLATTAYVVCLVGIILMYIWYTPEPSCLLNIFFITWTLVLLQLMTSVSLHPKVNAGILTPGLMGLYVVFICWCAIRSEPAGENCIRKAEASDRTDWLTIISFVVAVLAIVIATFSTGIDSQCFQFRKDETQAEDDVPYGYGFFHFVFATGAMYFAMLLIGWNTHHAIKKWTIDVGWTSTWVRIVNEWLAVCVYLWMLVSPIIWKSRQTAESA
;
A
#
# COMPACT_ATOMS: atom_id res chain seq x y z
N MET A 1 32.35 14.81 33.77
CA MET A 1 31.85 13.59 33.11
C MET A 1 30.93 14.02 31.96
N GLU A 2 31.40 14.94 31.11
CA GLU A 2 30.61 15.70 30.11
C GLU A 2 31.19 15.59 28.68
N SER A 3 32.07 14.61 28.43
CA SER A 3 32.76 14.46 27.14
C SER A 3 32.01 13.59 26.13
N GLY A 4 30.77 13.20 26.41
CA GLY A 4 29.97 12.27 25.57
C GLY A 4 29.00 12.95 24.60
N GLU A 5 28.30 14.00 25.04
CA GLU A 5 27.21 14.65 24.28
C GLU A 5 27.69 15.62 23.19
N SER A 6 28.87 16.24 23.36
CA SER A 6 29.41 17.17 22.35
C SER A 6 29.87 16.42 21.07
N SER A 7 30.36 15.19 21.19
CA SER A 7 30.90 14.45 20.03
C SER A 7 29.82 13.81 19.14
N SER A 8 28.62 13.58 19.67
CA SER A 8 27.49 12.99 18.93
C SER A 8 26.79 14.03 18.06
N ASN A 9 26.57 15.24 18.59
CA ASN A 9 26.01 16.37 17.84
C ASN A 9 26.96 16.85 16.73
N GLU A 10 28.28 16.86 16.97
CA GLU A 10 29.26 17.13 15.90
C GLU A 10 29.26 16.05 14.82
N ARG A 11 29.08 14.76 15.16
CA ARG A 11 29.02 13.68 14.16
C ARG A 11 27.81 13.81 13.24
N TYR A 12 26.64 14.14 13.79
CA TYR A 12 25.42 14.35 13.01
C TYR A 12 25.53 15.57 12.10
N ALA A 13 26.13 16.66 12.58
CA ALA A 13 26.39 17.86 11.79
C ALA A 13 27.41 17.62 10.66
N VAL A 14 28.51 16.91 10.95
CA VAL A 14 29.55 16.55 9.96
C VAL A 14 29.01 15.59 8.89
N PHE A 15 28.07 14.71 9.23
CA PHE A 15 27.46 13.84 8.23
C PHE A 15 26.60 14.60 7.22
N LYS A 16 25.96 15.70 7.61
CA LYS A 16 25.10 16.51 6.73
C LYS A 16 25.87 17.12 5.54
N ASP A 17 27.17 17.36 5.69
CA ASP A 17 28.07 17.90 4.66
C ASP A 17 28.89 16.84 3.90
N SER A 18 28.71 15.55 4.21
CA SER A 18 29.45 14.47 3.56
C SER A 18 28.76 13.93 2.30
N SER A 19 29.56 13.53 1.30
CA SER A 19 29.09 12.89 0.07
C SER A 19 28.17 11.69 0.38
N TRP A 20 27.07 11.56 -0.37
CA TRP A 20 26.07 10.48 -0.27
C TRP A 20 26.69 9.08 -0.16
N PHE A 21 27.81 8.83 -0.84
CA PHE A 21 28.51 7.55 -0.81
C PHE A 21 29.21 7.25 0.54
N ARG A 22 29.71 8.28 1.24
CA ARG A 22 30.27 8.14 2.60
C ARG A 22 29.17 8.00 3.65
N GLN A 23 28.04 8.69 3.49
CA GLN A 23 26.86 8.47 4.33
C GLN A 23 26.35 7.02 4.22
N PHE A 24 26.30 6.49 2.99
CA PHE A 24 25.87 5.12 2.74
C PHE A 24 26.84 4.06 3.31
N ARG A 25 28.15 4.31 3.24
CA ARG A 25 29.16 3.34 3.69
C ARG A 25 29.42 3.39 5.20
N ASP A 26 29.50 4.59 5.77
CA ASP A 26 30.08 4.82 7.11
C ASP A 26 29.09 5.48 8.10
N GLY A 27 27.87 5.87 7.68
CA GLY A 27 26.91 6.63 8.49
C GLY A 27 25.61 5.88 8.83
N SER A 28 25.10 6.08 10.05
CA SER A 28 23.78 5.64 10.51
C SER A 28 22.78 6.78 10.30
N ASN A 29 21.96 6.72 9.24
CA ASN A 29 20.94 7.74 8.97
C ASN A 29 19.56 7.11 8.67
N PRO A 30 18.59 7.18 9.61
CA PRO A 30 17.28 6.55 9.43
C PRO A 30 16.40 7.20 8.37
N TRP A 31 16.62 8.48 8.06
CA TRP A 31 15.94 9.21 6.98
C TRP A 31 16.39 8.74 5.60
N MET A 32 17.66 8.35 5.47
CA MET A 32 18.18 7.73 4.25
C MET A 32 17.76 6.26 4.16
N ALA A 33 17.78 5.55 5.28
CA ALA A 33 17.52 4.11 5.35
C ALA A 33 16.16 3.72 4.74
N ARG A 34 15.09 4.47 5.05
CA ARG A 34 13.76 4.24 4.46
C ARG A 34 13.77 4.25 2.93
N TYR A 35 14.52 5.14 2.28
CA TYR A 35 14.57 5.22 0.82
C TYR A 35 15.34 4.04 0.24
N VAL A 36 16.39 3.57 0.92
CA VAL A 36 17.11 2.35 0.52
C VAL A 36 16.20 1.12 0.62
N TYR A 37 15.41 0.99 1.69
CA TYR A 37 14.41 -0.08 1.80
C TYR A 37 13.31 0.03 0.73
N GLY A 38 12.84 1.25 0.44
CA GLY A 38 11.94 1.54 -0.67
C GLY A 38 12.50 1.07 -2.01
N LEU A 39 13.79 1.33 -2.26
CA LEU A 39 14.48 0.88 -3.47
C LEU A 39 14.62 -0.65 -3.51
N ILE A 40 14.99 -1.31 -2.40
CA ILE A 40 15.05 -2.77 -2.31
C ILE A 40 13.69 -3.38 -2.67
N PHE A 41 12.60 -2.82 -2.14
CA PHE A 41 11.24 -3.27 -2.41
C PHE A 41 10.83 -3.04 -3.87
N LEU A 42 11.18 -1.90 -4.47
CA LEU A 42 10.97 -1.65 -5.89
C LEU A 42 11.73 -2.67 -6.75
N VAL A 43 13.01 -2.93 -6.45
CA VAL A 43 13.80 -3.91 -7.18
C VAL A 43 13.22 -5.31 -7.02
N ALA A 44 12.77 -5.71 -5.83
CA ALA A 44 12.10 -6.99 -5.61
C ALA A 44 10.80 -7.10 -6.44
N THR A 45 10.02 -6.03 -6.53
CA THR A 45 8.80 -5.97 -7.36
C THR A 45 9.13 -6.14 -8.85
N LEU A 46 10.16 -5.45 -9.34
CA LEU A 46 10.63 -5.57 -10.73
C LEU A 46 11.22 -6.95 -11.02
N LEU A 47 11.94 -7.56 -10.07
CA LEU A 47 12.45 -8.92 -10.19
C LEU A 47 11.32 -9.95 -10.25
N ALA A 48 10.26 -9.77 -9.44
CA ALA A 48 9.09 -10.64 -9.48
C ALA A 48 8.35 -10.52 -10.82
N TRP A 49 8.19 -9.30 -11.33
CA TRP A 49 7.67 -9.07 -12.68
C TRP A 49 8.54 -9.71 -13.76
N ALA A 50 9.86 -9.54 -13.69
CA ALA A 50 10.79 -10.13 -14.64
C ALA A 50 10.73 -11.67 -14.61
N ALA A 51 10.64 -12.27 -13.41
CA ALA A 51 10.44 -13.70 -13.23
C ALA A 51 9.14 -14.19 -13.90
N ARG A 52 8.05 -13.42 -13.78
CA ARG A 52 6.75 -13.72 -14.41
C ARG A 52 6.79 -13.64 -15.93
N ASP A 53 7.27 -12.52 -16.48
CA ASP A 53 7.11 -12.21 -17.91
C ASP A 53 8.26 -12.77 -18.78
N TYR A 54 9.44 -12.99 -18.19
CA TYR A 54 10.67 -13.38 -18.89
C TYR A 54 11.42 -14.56 -18.27
N GLY A 55 11.10 -14.97 -17.03
CA GLY A 55 11.82 -16.02 -16.30
C GLY A 55 11.66 -17.45 -16.85
N ARG A 56 10.84 -17.64 -17.90
CA ARG A 56 10.45 -18.95 -18.41
C ARG A 56 11.62 -19.90 -18.65
N ASN A 57 12.62 -19.48 -19.43
CA ASN A 57 13.73 -20.37 -19.82
C ASN A 57 14.54 -20.80 -18.59
N ALA A 58 14.83 -19.86 -17.69
CA ALA A 58 15.56 -20.12 -16.45
C ALA A 58 14.76 -21.00 -15.47
N LEU A 59 13.44 -20.81 -15.38
CA LEU A 59 12.57 -21.61 -14.53
C LEU A 59 12.39 -23.03 -15.07
N THR A 60 12.32 -23.23 -16.39
CA THR A 60 12.18 -24.58 -16.97
C THR A 60 13.43 -25.44 -16.83
N GLU A 61 14.62 -24.85 -16.80
CA GLU A 61 15.88 -25.60 -16.57
C GLU A 61 16.05 -26.06 -15.12
N MET A 62 15.32 -25.45 -14.19
CA MET A 62 15.27 -25.89 -12.79
C MET A 62 14.29 -27.07 -12.65
N GLU A 63 14.72 -28.26 -13.10
CA GLU A 63 13.99 -29.55 -13.14
C GLU A 63 13.37 -30.02 -11.80
N LYS A 64 13.58 -29.27 -10.69
CA LYS A 64 12.95 -29.49 -9.37
C LYS A 64 11.53 -28.92 -9.23
N LEU A 65 10.96 -28.35 -10.29
CA LEU A 65 9.65 -27.66 -10.29
C LEU A 65 8.47 -28.57 -10.73
N GLU A 66 8.50 -29.86 -10.38
CA GLU A 66 7.47 -30.87 -10.74
C GLU A 66 6.03 -30.54 -10.25
N GLY A 67 5.80 -29.42 -9.55
CA GLY A 67 4.47 -28.98 -9.13
C GLY A 67 3.57 -28.46 -10.26
N CYS A 68 4.15 -27.87 -11.32
CA CYS A 68 3.37 -27.15 -12.35
C CYS A 68 3.16 -27.92 -13.68
N LYS A 69 3.65 -29.18 -13.81
CA LYS A 69 3.59 -29.98 -15.06
C LYS A 69 3.94 -29.19 -16.35
N GLY A 70 4.81 -28.18 -16.25
CA GLY A 70 5.22 -27.34 -17.39
C GLY A 70 4.16 -26.34 -17.91
N ALA A 71 3.02 -26.15 -17.23
CA ALA A 71 2.05 -25.13 -17.61
C ALA A 71 2.65 -23.73 -17.46
N LYS A 72 2.62 -22.94 -18.56
CA LYS A 72 3.26 -21.61 -18.64
C LYS A 72 2.82 -20.67 -17.52
N ASP A 73 1.54 -20.74 -17.17
CA ASP A 73 0.89 -19.80 -16.26
C ASP A 73 1.28 -20.07 -14.81
N CYS A 74 1.37 -21.35 -14.46
CA CYS A 74 1.78 -21.82 -13.14
C CYS A 74 3.26 -21.47 -12.85
N LEU A 75 4.15 -21.62 -13.83
CA LEU A 75 5.57 -21.28 -13.69
C LEU A 75 5.80 -19.77 -13.44
N GLY A 76 5.05 -18.91 -14.15
CA GLY A 76 5.14 -17.47 -13.96
C GLY A 76 4.68 -17.04 -12.56
N ALA A 77 3.54 -17.57 -12.10
CA ALA A 77 3.03 -17.31 -10.76
C ALA A 77 3.99 -17.82 -9.66
N GLU A 78 4.55 -19.01 -9.83
CA GLU A 78 5.52 -19.57 -8.89
C GLU A 78 6.82 -18.73 -8.82
N GLY A 79 7.29 -18.19 -9.95
CA GLY A 79 8.42 -17.26 -9.99
C GLY A 79 8.17 -15.99 -9.17
N VAL A 80 6.98 -15.39 -9.31
CA VAL A 80 6.57 -14.22 -8.51
C VAL A 80 6.58 -14.56 -7.01
N LEU A 81 5.95 -15.68 -6.64
CA LEU A 81 5.84 -16.11 -5.24
C LEU A 81 7.21 -16.40 -4.62
N ARG A 82 8.18 -16.94 -5.37
CA ARG A 82 9.55 -17.17 -4.89
C ARG A 82 10.29 -15.87 -4.59
N VAL A 83 10.22 -14.89 -5.50
CA VAL A 83 10.85 -13.57 -5.27
C VAL A 83 10.18 -12.85 -4.10
N SER A 84 8.85 -12.91 -4.03
CA SER A 84 8.06 -12.33 -2.94
C SER A 84 8.37 -12.97 -1.59
N LEU A 85 8.49 -14.30 -1.51
CA LEU A 85 8.88 -15.00 -0.28
C LEU A 85 10.27 -14.55 0.21
N GLY A 86 11.23 -14.37 -0.70
CA GLY A 86 12.56 -13.85 -0.34
C GLY A 86 12.50 -12.41 0.19
N CYS A 87 11.70 -11.56 -0.44
CA CYS A 87 11.46 -10.19 0.00
C CYS A 87 10.76 -10.15 1.37
N PHE A 88 9.72 -10.97 1.56
CA PHE A 88 9.03 -11.15 2.84
C PHE A 88 9.99 -11.63 3.94
N ALA A 89 10.81 -12.65 3.67
CA ALA A 89 11.78 -13.18 4.62
C ALA A 89 12.81 -12.12 5.06
N PHE A 90 13.26 -11.28 4.13
CA PHE A 90 14.12 -10.14 4.43
C PHE A 90 13.41 -9.14 5.37
N PHE A 91 12.23 -8.65 4.99
CA PHE A 91 11.52 -7.63 5.77
C PHE A 91 11.00 -8.15 7.12
N ILE A 92 10.57 -9.41 7.23
CA ILE A 92 10.17 -9.98 8.51
C ILE A 92 11.38 -10.17 9.45
N THR A 93 12.55 -10.51 8.91
CA THR A 93 13.79 -10.55 9.71
C THR A 93 14.17 -9.16 10.21
N MET A 94 14.02 -8.13 9.37
CA MET A 94 14.20 -6.74 9.76
C MET A 94 13.17 -6.31 10.83
N PHE A 95 11.91 -6.71 10.69
CA PHE A 95 10.88 -6.48 11.70
C PHE A 95 11.28 -7.07 13.06
N LEU A 96 11.60 -8.37 13.10
CA LEU A 96 11.94 -9.06 14.35
C LEU A 96 13.20 -8.49 15.01
N SER A 97 14.19 -8.06 14.22
CA SER A 97 15.45 -7.51 14.75
C SER A 97 15.35 -6.04 15.21
N THR A 98 14.40 -5.26 14.68
CA THR A 98 14.24 -3.82 14.97
C THR A 98 12.98 -3.46 15.75
N ALA A 99 12.10 -4.43 16.05
CA ALA A 99 10.91 -4.23 16.87
C ALA A 99 11.26 -3.72 18.27
N GLY A 100 10.54 -2.68 18.72
CA GLY A 100 10.75 -2.06 20.03
C GLY A 100 11.91 -1.07 20.11
N THR A 101 12.50 -0.67 18.99
CA THR A 101 13.49 0.42 18.96
C THR A 101 12.78 1.75 19.17
N THR A 102 13.21 2.52 20.16
CA THR A 102 12.61 3.83 20.49
C THR A 102 13.61 4.97 20.37
N LYS A 103 14.90 4.74 20.62
CA LYS A 103 15.94 5.76 20.65
C LYS A 103 16.96 5.63 19.52
N LEU A 104 17.48 6.76 19.07
CA LEU A 104 18.62 6.88 18.17
C LEU A 104 19.92 6.43 18.88
N ASN A 105 20.90 5.97 18.11
CA ASN A 105 22.21 5.47 18.60
C ASN A 105 22.19 4.16 19.41
N GLU A 106 21.04 3.49 19.54
CA GLU A 106 21.00 2.12 20.03
C GLU A 106 21.55 1.13 18.99
N SER A 107 22.00 -0.04 19.44
CA SER A 107 22.49 -1.11 18.54
C SER A 107 21.47 -1.49 17.46
N ARG A 108 20.17 -1.44 17.78
CA ARG A 108 19.08 -1.71 16.85
C ARG A 108 18.88 -0.60 15.81
N ASP A 109 19.08 0.65 16.19
CA ASP A 109 19.09 1.77 15.24
C ASP A 109 20.30 1.67 14.30
N SER A 110 21.49 1.36 14.82
CA SER A 110 22.67 1.12 13.98
C SER A 110 22.45 -0.04 13.01
N TRP A 111 21.81 -1.12 13.46
CA TRP A 111 21.37 -2.21 12.58
C TRP A 111 20.33 -1.75 11.57
N HIS A 112 19.32 -0.95 11.93
CA HIS A 112 18.31 -0.46 10.99
C HIS A 112 18.88 0.49 9.93
N SER A 113 19.75 1.41 10.35
CA SER A 113 20.18 2.58 9.58
C SER A 113 21.54 2.40 8.88
N GLY A 114 22.31 1.37 9.25
CA GLY A 114 23.64 1.06 8.71
C GLY A 114 23.77 -0.37 8.18
N TRP A 115 24.97 -0.96 8.28
CA TRP A 115 25.26 -2.38 7.96
C TRP A 115 24.73 -2.85 6.58
N TRP A 116 24.74 -1.96 5.59
CA TRP A 116 24.10 -2.19 4.29
C TRP A 116 24.69 -3.38 3.53
N PHE A 117 26.00 -3.58 3.58
CA PHE A 117 26.63 -4.74 2.93
C PHE A 117 26.03 -6.07 3.45
N ALA A 118 25.92 -6.23 4.77
CA ALA A 118 25.35 -7.42 5.38
C ALA A 118 23.88 -7.62 4.97
N LYS A 119 23.10 -6.53 4.93
CA LYS A 119 21.68 -6.60 4.53
C LYS A 119 21.49 -6.92 3.06
N ILE A 120 22.30 -6.37 2.16
CA ILE A 120 22.23 -6.66 0.73
C ILE A 120 22.57 -8.13 0.49
N VAL A 121 23.61 -8.65 1.15
CA VAL A 121 23.94 -10.09 1.10
C VAL A 121 22.80 -10.94 1.66
N MET A 122 22.21 -10.54 2.79
CA MET A 122 21.05 -11.22 3.40
C MET A 122 19.84 -11.23 2.45
N TRP A 123 19.51 -10.11 1.82
CA TRP A 123 18.41 -9.99 0.86
C TRP A 123 18.63 -10.88 -0.36
N ILE A 124 19.81 -10.82 -0.99
CA ILE A 124 20.17 -11.69 -2.12
C ILE A 124 20.12 -13.16 -1.71
N GLY A 125 20.65 -13.50 -0.53
CA GLY A 125 20.62 -14.85 0.01
C GLY A 125 19.21 -15.38 0.22
N PHE A 126 18.31 -14.58 0.81
CA PHE A 126 16.90 -14.94 0.97
C PHE A 126 16.18 -15.06 -0.38
N THR A 127 16.44 -14.20 -1.35
CA THR A 127 15.84 -14.35 -2.69
C THR A 127 16.38 -15.59 -3.41
N ALA A 128 17.67 -15.91 -3.30
CA ALA A 128 18.25 -17.08 -3.96
C ALA A 128 17.78 -18.41 -3.34
N ILE A 129 17.73 -18.50 -2.01
CA ILE A 129 17.34 -19.74 -1.33
C ILE A 129 15.89 -20.14 -1.64
N THR A 130 15.00 -19.17 -1.91
CA THR A 130 13.62 -19.49 -2.26
C THR A 130 13.50 -20.24 -3.58
N PHE A 131 14.45 -20.12 -4.51
CA PHE A 131 14.48 -20.91 -5.75
C PHE A 131 14.91 -22.37 -5.53
N LEU A 132 15.50 -22.68 -4.38
CA LEU A 132 15.87 -24.05 -4.00
C LEU A 132 14.72 -24.81 -3.31
N LEU A 133 13.66 -24.10 -2.90
CA LEU A 133 12.53 -24.68 -2.18
C LEU A 133 11.60 -25.50 -3.11
N PRO A 134 11.02 -26.62 -2.63
CA PRO A 134 9.99 -27.36 -3.37
C PRO A 134 8.74 -26.53 -3.66
N SER A 135 8.08 -26.79 -4.80
CA SER A 135 6.86 -26.08 -5.22
C SER A 135 5.72 -26.13 -4.19
N VAL A 136 5.63 -27.21 -3.41
CA VAL A 136 4.62 -27.36 -2.34
C VAL A 136 4.74 -26.24 -1.29
N ILE A 137 5.96 -25.84 -0.93
CA ILE A 137 6.19 -24.76 0.04
C ILE A 137 5.77 -23.42 -0.57
N ILE A 138 6.03 -23.22 -1.86
CA ILE A 138 5.69 -21.97 -2.57
C ILE A 138 4.17 -21.82 -2.73
N GLN A 139 3.46 -22.91 -3.01
CA GLN A 139 2.00 -22.91 -3.06
C GLN A 139 1.39 -22.61 -1.69
N LEU A 140 1.91 -23.24 -0.62
CA LEU A 140 1.50 -22.93 0.76
C LEU A 140 1.76 -21.45 1.08
N TYR A 141 2.91 -20.92 0.69
CA TYR A 141 3.20 -19.49 0.84
C TYR A 141 2.20 -18.63 0.04
N GLY A 142 1.79 -19.05 -1.16
CA GLY A 142 0.76 -18.37 -1.93
C GLY A 142 -0.54 -18.18 -1.15
N GLU A 143 -1.02 -19.21 -0.45
CA GLU A 143 -2.21 -19.12 0.42
C GLU A 143 -1.99 -18.16 1.59
N ILE A 144 -0.83 -18.22 2.24
CA ILE A 144 -0.46 -17.29 3.32
C ILE A 144 -0.37 -15.84 2.80
N ALA A 145 0.13 -15.66 1.57
CA ALA A 145 0.29 -14.37 0.94
C ALA A 145 -1.06 -13.73 0.61
N HIS A 146 -2.11 -14.49 0.29
CA HIS A 146 -3.47 -13.94 0.17
C HIS A 146 -3.94 -13.29 1.47
N PHE A 147 -3.74 -13.98 2.61
CA PHE A 147 -4.07 -13.44 3.92
C PHE A 147 -3.23 -12.19 4.25
N GLY A 148 -1.91 -12.26 4.06
CA GLY A 148 -1.02 -11.13 4.32
C GLY A 148 -1.27 -9.91 3.42
N ALA A 149 -1.67 -10.13 2.17
CA ALA A 149 -2.12 -9.08 1.27
C ALA A 149 -3.40 -8.39 1.78
N GLY A 150 -4.34 -9.16 2.33
CA GLY A 150 -5.52 -8.62 3.02
C GLY A 150 -5.15 -7.77 4.25
N VAL A 151 -4.19 -8.22 5.05
CA VAL A 151 -3.64 -7.44 6.18
C VAL A 151 -3.02 -6.13 5.69
N PHE A 152 -2.22 -6.17 4.63
CA PHE A 152 -1.62 -4.96 4.04
C PHE A 152 -2.70 -3.97 3.61
N LEU A 153 -3.74 -4.43 2.90
CA LEU A 153 -4.84 -3.58 2.46
C LEU A 153 -5.55 -2.89 3.63
N LEU A 154 -5.80 -3.59 4.74
CA LEU A 154 -6.42 -3.00 5.94
C LEU A 154 -5.53 -1.95 6.62
N ILE A 155 -4.23 -2.20 6.70
CA ILE A 155 -3.27 -1.25 7.28
C ILE A 155 -3.16 -0.01 6.38
N GLN A 156 -3.02 -0.21 5.07
CA GLN A 156 -2.96 0.85 4.07
C GLN A 156 -4.24 1.71 4.11
N LEU A 157 -5.39 1.08 4.18
CA LEU A 157 -6.68 1.75 4.28
C LEU A 157 -6.77 2.62 5.53
N THR A 158 -6.40 2.06 6.68
CA THR A 158 -6.39 2.79 7.96
C THR A 158 -5.46 4.00 7.89
N SER A 159 -4.28 3.85 7.29
CA SER A 159 -3.33 4.94 7.07
C SER A 159 -3.91 6.04 6.17
N ILE A 160 -4.57 5.68 5.06
CA ILE A 160 -5.22 6.64 4.15
C ILE A 160 -6.34 7.41 4.88
N ILE A 161 -7.19 6.72 5.63
CA ILE A 161 -8.29 7.39 6.36
C ILE A 161 -7.72 8.33 7.43
N SER A 162 -6.71 7.89 8.18
CA SER A 162 -6.04 8.73 9.18
C SER A 162 -5.38 9.96 8.56
N PHE A 163 -4.76 9.82 7.39
CA PHE A 163 -4.24 10.95 6.63
C PHE A 163 -5.35 11.92 6.20
N ILE A 164 -6.49 11.41 5.70
CA ILE A 164 -7.65 12.23 5.33
C ILE A 164 -8.22 12.98 6.55
N MET A 165 -8.33 12.31 7.70
CA MET A 165 -8.78 12.94 8.96
C MET A 165 -7.78 13.99 9.44
N TRP A 166 -6.48 13.69 9.37
CA TRP A 166 -5.42 14.65 9.69
C TRP A 166 -5.46 15.89 8.79
N LEU A 167 -5.71 15.73 7.48
CA LEU A 167 -5.89 16.87 6.57
C LEU A 167 -7.06 17.78 6.98
N ASN A 168 -8.14 17.19 7.51
CA ASN A 168 -9.27 17.94 8.02
C ASN A 168 -8.91 18.73 9.30
N ASP A 169 -8.14 18.11 10.21
CA ASP A 169 -7.80 18.69 11.51
C ASP A 169 -6.63 19.70 11.42
N CYS A 170 -5.67 19.49 10.52
CA CYS A 170 -4.53 20.40 10.30
C CYS A 170 -4.94 21.79 9.84
N CYS A 171 -6.14 21.93 9.29
CA CYS A 171 -6.71 23.21 8.90
C CYS A 171 -7.36 23.97 10.06
N GLN A 172 -7.21 23.53 11.32
CA GLN A 172 -7.86 24.11 12.49
C GLN A 172 -7.05 24.88 13.58
N PRO A 173 -5.74 25.23 13.47
CA PRO A 173 -5.14 26.14 14.46
C PRO A 173 -4.83 27.54 13.91
N ASP A 174 -5.55 28.52 14.48
CA ASP A 174 -5.31 29.95 14.74
C ASP A 174 -4.72 30.94 13.69
N LYS A 175 -5.22 32.18 13.76
CA LYS A 175 -4.90 33.43 13.03
C LYS A 175 -5.15 33.51 11.51
N ASN A 176 -5.24 32.40 10.77
CA ASN A 176 -5.57 32.38 9.33
C ASN A 176 -6.88 31.61 9.00
N ALA A 177 -7.82 31.58 9.96
CA ALA A 177 -8.99 30.72 9.94
C ALA A 177 -9.88 30.86 8.68
N GLU A 178 -10.16 32.08 8.22
CA GLU A 178 -11.05 32.30 7.06
C GLU A 178 -10.45 31.77 5.76
N ARG A 179 -9.16 32.04 5.51
CA ARG A 179 -8.49 31.59 4.28
C ARG A 179 -8.35 30.07 4.26
N CYS A 180 -8.06 29.46 5.42
CA CYS A 180 -7.96 28.02 5.56
C CYS A 180 -9.33 27.33 5.34
N GLN A 181 -10.40 27.91 5.91
CA GLN A 181 -11.77 27.41 5.73
C GLN A 181 -12.23 27.47 4.26
N VAL A 182 -11.87 28.54 3.54
CA VAL A 182 -12.13 28.66 2.09
C VAL A 182 -11.37 27.58 1.30
N TYR A 183 -10.10 27.33 1.61
CA TYR A 183 -9.33 26.27 0.93
C TYR A 183 -9.88 24.87 1.20
N VAL A 184 -10.25 24.56 2.45
CA VAL A 184 -10.88 23.29 2.83
C VAL A 184 -12.20 23.09 2.09
N MET A 185 -13.04 24.12 2.05
CA MET A 185 -14.32 24.07 1.35
C MET A 185 -14.11 23.88 -0.15
N LEU A 186 -13.18 24.62 -0.77
CA LEU A 186 -12.86 24.50 -2.19
C LEU A 186 -12.32 23.11 -2.53
N LEU A 187 -11.44 22.55 -1.68
CA LEU A 187 -10.92 21.20 -1.84
C LEU A 187 -12.03 20.16 -1.74
N ALA A 188 -12.92 20.30 -0.74
CA ALA A 188 -14.06 19.41 -0.57
C ALA A 188 -15.01 19.45 -1.77
N THR A 189 -15.42 20.65 -2.21
CA THR A 189 -16.29 20.81 -3.37
C THR A 189 -15.66 20.24 -4.64
N THR A 190 -14.37 20.50 -4.86
CA THR A 190 -13.64 19.94 -6.01
C THR A 190 -13.61 18.42 -5.96
N ALA A 191 -13.35 17.84 -4.79
CA ALA A 191 -13.36 16.39 -4.61
C ALA A 191 -14.73 15.78 -4.98
N TYR A 192 -15.84 16.35 -4.51
CA TYR A 192 -17.18 15.89 -4.87
C TYR A 192 -17.48 16.01 -6.37
N VAL A 193 -17.11 17.12 -7.00
CA VAL A 193 -17.30 17.30 -8.44
C VAL A 193 -16.55 16.22 -9.21
N VAL A 194 -15.31 15.94 -8.84
CA VAL A 194 -14.50 14.88 -9.46
C VAL A 194 -15.11 13.50 -9.23
N CYS A 195 -15.63 13.19 -8.03
CA CYS A 195 -16.36 11.95 -7.75
C CYS A 195 -17.57 11.77 -8.68
N LEU A 196 -18.41 12.80 -8.80
CA LEU A 196 -19.61 12.76 -9.65
C LEU A 196 -19.24 12.60 -11.13
N VAL A 197 -18.25 13.35 -11.61
CA VAL A 197 -17.72 13.21 -12.98
C VAL A 197 -17.19 11.81 -13.20
N GLY A 198 -16.42 11.25 -12.26
CA GLY A 198 -15.91 9.88 -12.32
C GLY A 198 -17.03 8.84 -12.45
N ILE A 199 -18.07 8.94 -11.62
CA ILE A 199 -19.24 8.06 -11.67
C ILE A 199 -19.96 8.17 -13.02
N ILE A 200 -20.19 9.40 -13.53
CA ILE A 200 -20.83 9.62 -14.83
C ILE A 200 -20.00 9.01 -15.96
N LEU A 201 -18.69 9.24 -15.97
CA LEU A 201 -17.79 8.67 -16.97
C LEU A 201 -17.77 7.14 -16.91
N MET A 202 -17.87 6.55 -15.72
CA MET A 202 -17.94 5.10 -15.58
C MET A 202 -19.21 4.52 -16.20
N TYR A 203 -20.38 5.15 -16.02
CA TYR A 203 -21.60 4.74 -16.73
C TYR A 203 -21.46 4.87 -18.26
N ILE A 204 -20.85 5.94 -18.75
CA ILE A 204 -20.71 6.17 -20.20
C ILE A 204 -19.79 5.12 -20.85
N TRP A 205 -18.73 4.69 -20.17
CA TRP A 205 -17.70 3.82 -20.74
C TRP A 205 -17.81 2.34 -20.38
N TYR A 206 -18.37 2.00 -19.21
CA TYR A 206 -18.43 0.62 -18.72
C TYR A 206 -19.86 0.04 -18.63
N THR A 207 -20.87 0.81 -19.04
CA THR A 207 -22.26 0.33 -19.16
C THR A 207 -22.88 0.76 -20.51
N PRO A 208 -22.33 0.30 -21.65
CA PRO A 208 -22.88 0.65 -22.98
C PRO A 208 -24.26 0.04 -23.24
N GLU A 209 -24.56 -1.08 -22.59
CA GLU A 209 -25.83 -1.81 -22.71
C GLU A 209 -26.43 -2.07 -21.32
N PRO A 210 -27.77 -2.18 -21.20
CA PRO A 210 -28.43 -2.51 -19.94
C PRO A 210 -28.17 -3.95 -19.47
N SER A 211 -27.59 -4.80 -20.32
CA SER A 211 -27.15 -6.17 -20.01
C SER A 211 -25.96 -6.20 -19.05
N CYS A 212 -25.22 -5.09 -18.91
CA CYS A 212 -24.04 -4.95 -18.06
C CYS A 212 -24.37 -4.79 -16.56
N LEU A 213 -25.20 -5.71 -16.04
CA LEU A 213 -25.79 -5.63 -14.70
C LEU A 213 -24.73 -5.54 -13.59
N LEU A 214 -23.61 -6.23 -13.72
CA LEU A 214 -22.58 -6.24 -12.70
C LEU A 214 -21.85 -4.88 -12.59
N ASN A 215 -21.47 -4.28 -13.72
CA ASN A 215 -20.87 -2.95 -13.74
C ASN A 215 -21.88 -1.89 -13.28
N ILE A 216 -23.15 -1.99 -13.68
CA ILE A 216 -24.23 -1.14 -13.16
C ILE A 216 -24.32 -1.26 -11.64
N PHE A 217 -24.32 -2.48 -11.10
CA PHE A 217 -24.37 -2.73 -9.67
C PHE A 217 -23.18 -2.10 -8.94
N PHE A 218 -21.94 -2.33 -9.40
CA PHE A 218 -20.75 -1.75 -8.77
C PHE A 218 -20.81 -0.22 -8.75
N ILE A 219 -21.08 0.43 -9.88
CA ILE A 219 -21.12 1.90 -9.97
C ILE A 219 -22.27 2.48 -9.13
N THR A 220 -23.46 1.86 -9.18
CA THR A 220 -24.63 2.30 -8.39
C THR A 220 -24.33 2.17 -6.90
N TRP A 221 -23.75 1.05 -6.49
CA TRP A 221 -23.43 0.80 -5.09
C TRP A 221 -22.36 1.76 -4.56
N THR A 222 -21.31 2.04 -5.34
CA THR A 222 -20.32 3.07 -5.02
C THR A 222 -20.97 4.44 -4.81
N LEU A 223 -21.94 4.83 -5.65
CA LEU A 223 -22.70 6.06 -5.46
C LEU A 223 -23.50 6.04 -4.14
N VAL A 224 -24.16 4.94 -3.81
CA VAL A 224 -24.88 4.77 -2.54
C VAL A 224 -23.94 4.89 -1.34
N LEU A 225 -22.77 4.25 -1.41
CA LEU A 225 -21.75 4.33 -0.36
C LEU A 225 -21.22 5.77 -0.18
N LEU A 226 -21.01 6.51 -1.28
CA LEU A 226 -20.63 7.92 -1.23
C LEU A 226 -21.69 8.77 -0.49
N GLN A 227 -22.97 8.58 -0.80
CA GLN A 227 -24.07 9.29 -0.13
C GLN A 227 -24.19 8.90 1.35
N LEU A 228 -23.99 7.62 1.68
CA LEU A 228 -23.97 7.12 3.05
C LEU A 228 -22.87 7.79 3.87
N MET A 229 -21.63 7.78 3.37
CA MET A 229 -20.49 8.44 4.03
C MET A 229 -20.75 9.92 4.27
N THR A 230 -21.27 10.61 3.25
CA THR A 230 -21.62 12.04 3.33
C THR A 230 -22.68 12.29 4.41
N SER A 231 -23.73 11.47 4.44
CA SER A 231 -24.84 11.59 5.40
C SER A 231 -24.40 11.38 6.84
N VAL A 232 -23.57 10.35 7.08
CA VAL A 232 -23.01 10.07 8.41
C VAL A 232 -22.06 11.17 8.86
N SER A 233 -21.19 11.65 7.97
CA SER A 233 -20.24 12.73 8.30
C SER A 233 -20.93 14.05 8.68
N LEU A 234 -22.02 14.39 7.99
CA LEU A 234 -22.83 15.58 8.24
C LEU A 234 -23.80 15.44 9.43
N HIS A 235 -23.98 14.24 9.96
CA HIS A 235 -24.90 14.02 11.07
C HIS A 235 -24.47 14.89 12.29
N PRO A 236 -25.38 15.61 12.96
CA PRO A 236 -25.02 16.58 14.01
C PRO A 236 -24.20 16.01 15.18
N LYS A 237 -24.33 14.71 15.46
CA LYS A 237 -23.52 14.03 16.49
C LYS A 237 -22.08 13.74 16.05
N VAL A 238 -21.83 13.62 14.74
CA VAL A 238 -20.52 13.34 14.14
C VAL A 238 -19.84 14.66 13.76
N ASN A 239 -20.53 15.49 12.97
CA ASN A 239 -20.09 16.81 12.53
C ASN A 239 -18.65 16.85 11.99
N ALA A 240 -18.25 15.83 11.22
CA ALA A 240 -16.92 15.72 10.63
C ALA A 240 -16.76 16.54 9.33
N GLY A 241 -17.81 17.25 8.91
CA GLY A 241 -17.82 18.13 7.74
C GLY A 241 -17.88 17.38 6.41
N ILE A 242 -17.70 18.11 5.31
CA ILE A 242 -17.79 17.57 3.95
C ILE A 242 -16.43 17.16 3.36
N LEU A 243 -15.32 17.63 3.92
CA LEU A 243 -14.00 17.35 3.36
C LEU A 243 -13.64 15.86 3.45
N THR A 244 -13.80 15.27 4.63
CA THR A 244 -13.44 13.86 4.85
C THR A 244 -14.23 12.89 3.96
N PRO A 245 -15.58 12.97 3.82
CA PRO A 245 -16.31 12.09 2.89
C PRO A 245 -16.05 12.43 1.42
N GLY A 246 -15.68 13.67 1.08
CA GLY A 246 -15.29 14.05 -0.28
C GLY A 246 -13.98 13.41 -0.72
N LEU A 247 -12.92 13.51 0.11
CA LEU A 247 -11.63 12.87 -0.16
C LEU A 247 -11.72 11.34 -0.10
N MET A 248 -12.49 10.79 0.85
CA MET A 248 -12.77 9.36 0.90
C MET A 248 -13.55 8.90 -0.34
N GLY A 249 -14.48 9.72 -0.82
CA GLY A 249 -15.20 9.50 -2.06
C GLY A 249 -14.29 9.34 -3.27
N LEU A 250 -13.25 10.17 -3.39
CA LEU A 250 -12.27 10.06 -4.48
C LEU A 250 -11.57 8.69 -4.46
N TYR A 251 -11.19 8.23 -3.27
CA TYR A 251 -10.54 6.93 -3.10
C TYR A 251 -11.47 5.76 -3.47
N VAL A 252 -12.71 5.79 -2.98
CA VAL A 252 -13.73 4.75 -3.23
C VAL A 252 -14.11 4.70 -4.73
N VAL A 253 -14.35 5.86 -5.35
CA VAL A 253 -14.63 5.96 -6.81
C VAL A 253 -13.43 5.46 -7.63
N PHE A 254 -12.20 5.78 -7.21
CA PHE A 254 -10.99 5.28 -7.87
C PHE A 254 -10.86 3.75 -7.75
N ILE A 255 -11.14 3.16 -6.58
CA ILE A 255 -11.11 1.70 -6.41
C ILE A 255 -12.15 1.03 -7.30
N CYS A 256 -13.39 1.54 -7.32
CA CYS A 256 -14.45 1.01 -8.19
C CYS A 256 -14.01 1.04 -9.66
N TRP A 257 -13.43 2.15 -10.12
CA TRP A 257 -12.88 2.24 -11.46
C TRP A 257 -11.77 1.21 -11.72
N CYS A 258 -10.84 1.02 -10.79
CA CYS A 258 -9.82 -0.02 -10.88
C CYS A 258 -10.42 -1.44 -10.92
N ALA A 259 -11.50 -1.70 -10.16
CA ALA A 259 -12.18 -3.00 -10.13
C ALA A 259 -12.80 -3.34 -11.49
N ILE A 260 -13.52 -2.40 -12.09
CA ILE A 260 -14.12 -2.57 -13.42
C ILE A 260 -13.03 -2.75 -14.48
N ARG A 261 -11.92 -1.99 -14.38
CA ARG A 261 -10.77 -2.15 -15.28
C ARG A 261 -10.02 -3.48 -15.13
N SER A 262 -10.25 -4.20 -14.04
CA SER A 262 -9.66 -5.51 -13.77
C SER A 262 -10.46 -6.65 -14.39
N GLU A 263 -11.65 -6.37 -14.95
CA GLU A 263 -12.49 -7.35 -15.65
C GLU A 263 -11.71 -8.05 -16.77
N PRO A 264 -11.80 -9.39 -16.91
CA PRO A 264 -11.07 -10.12 -17.93
C PRO A 264 -11.52 -9.76 -19.36
N ALA A 265 -10.58 -9.85 -20.32
CA ALA A 265 -10.85 -9.55 -21.71
C ALA A 265 -11.85 -10.55 -22.33
N GLY A 266 -12.92 -10.05 -22.94
CA GLY A 266 -13.97 -10.85 -23.57
C GLY A 266 -15.39 -10.39 -23.24
N GLU A 267 -15.55 -9.60 -22.18
CA GLU A 267 -16.82 -9.00 -21.78
C GLU A 267 -17.18 -7.80 -22.66
N ASN A 268 -18.45 -7.72 -23.09
CA ASN A 268 -18.96 -6.68 -24.00
C ASN A 268 -19.24 -5.35 -23.28
N CYS A 269 -19.00 -5.28 -21.97
CA CYS A 269 -19.38 -4.15 -21.14
C CYS A 269 -18.37 -3.00 -21.15
N ILE A 270 -17.25 -3.12 -21.87
CA ILE A 270 -16.30 -2.02 -22.06
C ILE A 270 -16.52 -1.41 -23.43
N ARG A 271 -16.85 -0.11 -23.48
CA ARG A 271 -16.92 0.63 -24.74
C ARG A 271 -15.54 0.63 -25.40
N LYS A 272 -15.37 -0.15 -26.46
CA LYS A 272 -14.12 -0.21 -27.23
C LYS A 272 -13.95 1.14 -27.95
N ALA A 273 -12.93 1.90 -27.56
CA ALA A 273 -12.42 2.96 -28.42
C ALA A 273 -11.73 2.30 -29.64
N GLU A 274 -11.90 2.82 -30.85
CA GLU A 274 -11.20 2.37 -32.04
C GLU A 274 -9.68 2.38 -31.78
N ALA A 275 -9.09 1.20 -31.58
CA ALA A 275 -7.70 1.06 -31.16
C ALA A 275 -6.79 0.81 -32.37
N SER A 276 -6.21 1.90 -32.89
CA SER A 276 -4.93 1.89 -33.61
C SER A 276 -3.78 1.84 -32.59
N ASP A 277 -2.71 1.07 -32.87
CA ASP A 277 -1.34 0.93 -32.29
C ASP A 277 -0.92 1.55 -30.92
N ARG A 278 -1.61 2.56 -30.38
CA ARG A 278 -1.41 3.21 -29.07
C ARG A 278 -1.69 2.32 -27.86
N THR A 279 -2.40 1.20 -28.01
CA THR A 279 -2.84 0.37 -26.87
C THR A 279 -1.71 -0.34 -26.11
N ASP A 280 -0.61 -0.70 -26.79
CA ASP A 280 0.50 -1.40 -26.14
C ASP A 280 1.33 -0.46 -25.25
N TRP A 281 1.63 0.76 -25.72
CA TRP A 281 2.34 1.76 -24.92
C TRP A 281 1.56 2.24 -23.69
N LEU A 282 0.24 2.43 -23.81
CA LEU A 282 -0.61 2.79 -22.67
C LEU A 282 -0.65 1.68 -21.62
N THR A 283 -0.56 0.42 -22.02
CA THR A 283 -0.51 -0.72 -21.09
C THR A 283 0.80 -0.72 -20.30
N ILE A 284 1.93 -0.48 -20.96
CA ILE A 284 3.25 -0.34 -20.31
C ILE A 284 3.26 0.82 -19.32
N ILE A 285 2.77 2.01 -19.74
CA ILE A 285 2.69 3.18 -18.86
C ILE A 285 1.82 2.85 -17.63
N SER A 286 0.66 2.24 -17.83
CA SER A 286 -0.25 1.85 -16.74
C SER A 286 0.41 0.87 -15.77
N PHE A 287 1.19 -0.08 -16.29
CA PHE A 287 1.96 -1.01 -15.48
C PHE A 287 3.03 -0.31 -14.63
N VAL A 288 3.82 0.58 -15.24
CA VAL A 288 4.85 1.34 -14.51
C VAL A 288 4.21 2.20 -13.42
N VAL A 289 3.11 2.88 -13.72
CA VAL A 289 2.36 3.66 -12.74
C VAL A 289 1.87 2.77 -11.59
N ALA A 290 1.34 1.58 -11.88
CA ALA A 290 0.89 0.65 -10.85
C ALA A 290 2.04 0.15 -9.96
N VAL A 291 3.21 -0.17 -10.54
CA VAL A 291 4.42 -0.56 -9.79
C VAL A 291 4.90 0.59 -8.90
N LEU A 292 4.92 1.82 -9.40
CA LEU A 292 5.29 2.99 -8.58
C LEU A 292 4.25 3.24 -7.49
N ALA A 293 2.95 3.09 -7.79
CA ALA A 293 1.87 3.28 -6.83
C ALA A 293 1.96 2.30 -5.66
N ILE A 294 2.25 1.01 -5.90
CA ILE A 294 2.41 0.03 -4.81
C ILE A 294 3.63 0.33 -3.94
N VAL A 295 4.75 0.76 -4.54
CA VAL A 295 5.96 1.13 -3.78
C VAL A 295 5.69 2.36 -2.92
N ILE A 296 5.07 3.40 -3.49
CA ILE A 296 4.72 4.63 -2.78
C ILE A 296 3.74 4.31 -1.66
N ALA A 297 2.69 3.53 -1.93
CA ALA A 297 1.73 3.11 -0.92
C ALA A 297 2.40 2.37 0.24
N THR A 298 3.24 1.38 -0.06
CA THR A 298 3.97 0.61 0.97
C THR A 298 4.89 1.53 1.79
N PHE A 299 5.60 2.43 1.11
CA PHE A 299 6.50 3.39 1.75
C PHE A 299 5.74 4.37 2.66
N SER A 300 4.66 4.98 2.15
CA SER A 300 3.86 5.97 2.90
C SER A 300 3.15 5.33 4.09
N THR A 301 2.61 4.12 3.91
CA THR A 301 1.97 3.38 5.01
C THR A 301 3.00 2.94 6.04
N GLY A 302 4.20 2.55 5.64
CA GLY A 302 5.26 2.12 6.57
C GLY A 302 5.76 3.23 7.48
N ILE A 303 5.77 4.49 7.01
CA ILE A 303 6.18 5.64 7.83
C ILE A 303 5.07 6.16 8.75
N ASP A 304 3.81 5.81 8.47
CA ASP A 304 2.64 6.24 9.25
C ASP A 304 2.43 5.38 10.52
N SER A 305 3.50 5.13 11.26
CA SER A 305 3.43 4.33 12.49
C SER A 305 2.65 5.01 13.61
N GLN A 306 2.57 6.35 13.60
CA GLN A 306 1.89 7.14 14.62
C GLN A 306 0.38 6.88 14.66
N CYS A 307 -0.22 6.49 13.53
CA CYS A 307 -1.61 6.07 13.48
C CYS A 307 -1.90 4.83 14.36
N PHE A 308 -0.91 3.95 14.53
CA PHE A 308 -1.05 2.66 15.22
C PHE A 308 -0.40 2.64 16.61
N GLN A 309 0.25 3.72 17.03
CA GLN A 309 0.79 3.84 18.38
C GLN A 309 -0.35 4.14 19.36
N PHE A 310 -0.58 3.22 20.30
CA PHE A 310 -1.60 3.37 21.36
C PHE A 310 -1.30 4.49 22.36
N ARG A 311 -0.10 5.08 22.35
CA ARG A 311 0.32 6.16 23.24
C ARG A 311 0.66 7.41 22.42
N LYS A 312 -0.36 8.25 22.16
CA LYS A 312 -0.24 9.51 21.39
C LYS A 312 0.25 10.72 22.22
N ASP A 313 0.35 10.58 23.55
CA ASP A 313 0.45 11.73 24.48
C ASP A 313 1.86 12.08 25.01
N GLU A 314 2.94 11.48 24.48
CA GLU A 314 4.30 11.87 24.88
C GLU A 314 4.94 12.77 23.81
N THR A 315 5.42 13.94 24.22
CA THR A 315 6.26 14.82 23.41
C THR A 315 7.49 14.05 22.94
N GLN A 316 7.66 13.91 21.62
CA GLN A 316 8.85 13.28 21.02
C GLN A 316 10.11 14.01 21.48
N ALA A 317 11.04 13.27 22.08
CA ALA A 317 12.36 13.76 22.43
C ALA A 317 13.26 13.83 21.19
N GLU A 318 14.29 14.67 21.22
CA GLU A 318 15.23 14.83 20.08
C GLU A 318 15.99 13.54 19.75
N ASP A 319 16.12 12.63 20.71
CA ASP A 319 16.77 11.33 20.55
C ASP A 319 15.81 10.20 20.16
N ASP A 320 14.52 10.47 19.94
CA ASP A 320 13.56 9.47 19.48
C ASP A 320 13.75 9.12 18.00
N VAL A 321 13.47 7.86 17.65
CA VAL A 321 13.46 7.43 16.25
C VAL A 321 12.33 8.12 15.46
N PRO A 322 12.55 8.49 14.19
CA PRO A 322 11.59 9.31 13.42
C PRO A 322 10.30 8.58 13.04
N TYR A 323 10.30 7.25 13.05
CA TYR A 323 9.15 6.39 12.79
C TYR A 323 9.40 5.02 13.43
N GLY A 324 8.34 4.26 13.69
CA GLY A 324 8.46 2.93 14.28
C GLY A 324 9.11 1.93 13.31
N TYR A 325 10.41 1.65 13.48
CA TYR A 325 11.17 0.76 12.58
C TYR A 325 10.54 -0.62 12.41
N GLY A 326 10.03 -1.21 13.50
CA GLY A 326 9.31 -2.47 13.43
C GLY A 326 8.07 -2.37 12.54
N PHE A 327 7.17 -1.42 12.82
CA PHE A 327 5.96 -1.22 12.02
C PHE A 327 6.29 -0.99 10.54
N PHE A 328 7.29 -0.16 10.25
CA PHE A 328 7.78 0.08 8.89
C PHE A 328 8.13 -1.24 8.18
N HIS A 329 8.97 -2.07 8.79
CA HIS A 329 9.37 -3.36 8.19
C HIS A 329 8.22 -4.36 8.11
N PHE A 330 7.29 -4.33 9.05
CA PHE A 330 6.07 -5.16 9.01
C PHE A 330 5.18 -4.78 7.81
N VAL A 331 5.00 -3.49 7.53
CA VAL A 331 4.27 -3.01 6.35
C VAL A 331 4.96 -3.44 5.06
N PHE A 332 6.28 -3.38 4.98
CA PHE A 332 7.02 -3.87 3.81
C PHE A 332 6.93 -5.39 3.65
N ALA A 333 6.90 -6.15 4.75
CA ALA A 333 6.73 -7.61 4.71
C ALA A 333 5.35 -7.99 4.17
N THR A 334 4.27 -7.40 4.69
CA THR A 334 2.91 -7.65 4.17
C THR A 334 2.72 -7.04 2.77
N GLY A 335 3.37 -5.91 2.47
CA GLY A 335 3.46 -5.34 1.13
C GLY A 335 4.12 -6.27 0.13
N ALA A 336 5.09 -7.11 0.56
CA ALA A 336 5.72 -8.09 -0.29
C ALA A 336 4.75 -9.17 -0.76
N MET A 337 3.88 -9.61 0.15
CA MET A 337 2.78 -10.53 -0.15
C MET A 337 1.74 -9.86 -1.06
N TYR A 338 1.41 -8.60 -0.81
CA TYR A 338 0.48 -7.83 -1.62
C TYR A 338 0.94 -7.67 -3.07
N PHE A 339 2.19 -7.23 -3.33
CA PHE A 339 2.65 -7.08 -4.72
C PHE A 339 2.64 -8.42 -5.48
N ALA A 340 2.89 -9.53 -4.80
CA ALA A 340 2.79 -10.84 -5.41
C ALA A 340 1.37 -11.13 -5.88
N MET A 341 0.38 -10.90 -5.00
CA MET A 341 -1.04 -11.07 -5.36
C MET A 341 -1.42 -10.20 -6.55
N LEU A 342 -0.91 -8.96 -6.62
CA LEU A 342 -1.19 -8.10 -7.78
C LEU A 342 -0.58 -8.64 -9.07
N LEU A 343 0.66 -9.11 -9.03
CA LEU A 343 1.36 -9.65 -10.20
C LEU A 343 0.79 -11.00 -10.65
N ILE A 344 0.16 -11.79 -9.78
CA ILE A 344 -0.53 -13.03 -10.17
C ILE A 344 -2.05 -12.85 -10.29
N GLY A 345 -2.57 -11.62 -10.15
CA GLY A 345 -4.00 -11.30 -10.25
C GLY A 345 -4.87 -12.12 -9.30
N TRP A 346 -4.35 -12.36 -8.08
CA TRP A 346 -5.05 -13.08 -7.01
C TRP A 346 -5.45 -14.51 -7.38
N ASN A 347 -4.84 -15.09 -8.41
CA ASN A 347 -5.11 -16.45 -8.83
C ASN A 347 -3.86 -17.11 -9.40
N THR A 348 -3.37 -18.13 -8.72
CA THR A 348 -2.17 -18.89 -9.09
C THR A 348 -2.35 -19.75 -10.35
N HIS A 349 -3.58 -19.95 -10.81
CA HIS A 349 -3.95 -20.82 -11.93
C HIS A 349 -4.38 -20.07 -13.19
N HIS A 350 -4.47 -18.73 -13.17
CA HIS A 350 -4.89 -17.93 -14.31
C HIS A 350 -3.73 -17.17 -14.95
N ALA A 351 -3.67 -17.22 -16.28
CA ALA A 351 -2.70 -16.50 -17.09
C ALA A 351 -2.99 -15.00 -17.09
N ILE A 352 -1.97 -14.19 -16.85
CA ILE A 352 -2.03 -12.73 -16.98
C ILE A 352 -1.16 -12.30 -18.15
N LYS A 353 -1.65 -11.33 -18.93
CA LYS A 353 -0.91 -10.79 -20.07
C LYS A 353 0.37 -10.09 -19.57
N LYS A 354 1.42 -10.13 -20.39
CA LYS A 354 2.63 -9.34 -20.12
C LYS A 354 2.28 -7.87 -19.97
N TRP A 355 3.03 -7.17 -19.11
CA TRP A 355 2.80 -5.75 -18.81
C TRP A 355 1.40 -5.43 -18.24
N THR A 356 0.70 -6.42 -17.68
CA THR A 356 -0.53 -6.18 -16.92
C THR A 356 -0.39 -6.62 -15.47
N ILE A 357 -1.20 -6.05 -14.59
CA ILE A 357 -1.25 -6.33 -13.16
C ILE A 357 -2.72 -6.34 -12.75
N ASP A 358 -3.10 -7.16 -11.77
CA ASP A 358 -4.46 -7.18 -11.21
C ASP A 358 -5.58 -7.42 -12.24
N VAL A 359 -5.38 -8.31 -13.22
CA VAL A 359 -6.43 -8.64 -14.21
C VAL A 359 -7.07 -9.98 -13.84
N GLY A 360 -8.40 -10.01 -13.81
CA GLY A 360 -9.22 -11.20 -13.56
C GLY A 360 -10.36 -10.93 -12.57
N TRP A 361 -11.36 -11.82 -12.59
CA TRP A 361 -12.53 -11.71 -11.69
C TRP A 361 -12.18 -11.69 -10.21
N THR A 362 -11.16 -12.45 -9.79
CA THR A 362 -10.70 -12.43 -8.41
C THR A 362 -10.18 -11.04 -8.03
N SER A 363 -9.37 -10.42 -8.90
CA SER A 363 -8.89 -9.05 -8.69
C SER A 363 -10.04 -8.04 -8.61
N THR A 364 -11.01 -8.12 -9.53
CA THR A 364 -12.21 -7.27 -9.50
C THR A 364 -12.92 -7.36 -8.15
N TRP A 365 -13.22 -8.57 -7.68
CA TRP A 365 -13.92 -8.76 -6.42
C TRP A 365 -13.10 -8.34 -5.20
N VAL A 366 -11.79 -8.61 -5.18
CA VAL A 366 -10.91 -8.15 -4.09
C VAL A 366 -10.94 -6.63 -3.98
N ARG A 367 -10.93 -5.91 -5.11
CA ARG A 367 -11.03 -4.44 -5.11
C ARG A 367 -12.39 -3.96 -4.63
N ILE A 368 -13.49 -4.55 -5.08
CA ILE A 368 -14.86 -4.19 -4.62
C ILE A 368 -15.03 -4.47 -3.12
N VAL A 369 -14.54 -5.61 -2.63
CA VAL A 369 -14.58 -5.91 -1.19
C VAL A 369 -13.71 -4.93 -0.41
N ASN A 370 -12.52 -4.58 -0.92
CA ASN A 370 -11.66 -3.58 -0.31
C ASN A 370 -12.33 -2.19 -0.27
N GLU A 371 -13.09 -1.82 -1.30
CA GLU A 371 -13.92 -0.61 -1.32
C GLU A 371 -14.97 -0.63 -0.20
N TRP A 372 -15.68 -1.74 -0.02
CA TRP A 372 -16.69 -1.85 1.04
C TRP A 372 -16.07 -1.80 2.42
N LEU A 373 -14.97 -2.52 2.62
CA LEU A 373 -14.18 -2.46 3.86
C LEU A 373 -13.68 -1.04 4.13
N ALA A 374 -13.26 -0.31 3.10
CA ALA A 374 -12.85 1.08 3.19
C ALA A 374 -13.94 1.97 3.80
N VAL A 375 -15.16 1.84 3.28
CA VAL A 375 -16.31 2.58 3.78
C VAL A 375 -16.68 2.13 5.19
N CYS A 376 -16.68 0.83 5.48
CA CYS A 376 -16.96 0.32 6.83
C CYS A 376 -15.97 0.85 7.88
N VAL A 377 -14.67 0.81 7.60
CA VAL A 377 -13.62 1.30 8.51
C VAL A 377 -13.74 2.81 8.68
N TYR A 378 -13.98 3.56 7.61
CA TYR A 378 -14.20 5.01 7.67
C TYR A 378 -15.39 5.38 8.56
N LEU A 379 -16.54 4.75 8.32
CA LEU A 379 -17.74 4.97 9.13
C LEU A 379 -17.50 4.59 10.60
N TRP A 380 -16.80 3.49 10.84
CA TRP A 380 -16.43 3.09 12.20
C TRP A 380 -15.54 4.12 12.88
N MET A 381 -14.52 4.65 12.21
CA MET A 381 -13.63 5.69 12.77
C MET A 381 -14.38 6.98 13.14
N LEU A 382 -15.42 7.35 12.39
CA LEU A 382 -16.26 8.50 12.71
C LEU A 382 -17.21 8.24 13.88
N VAL A 383 -17.77 7.02 13.97
CA VAL A 383 -18.85 6.70 14.92
C VAL A 383 -18.30 6.17 16.26
N SER A 384 -17.17 5.46 16.26
CA SER A 384 -16.62 4.82 17.46
C SER A 384 -16.34 5.79 18.62
N PRO A 385 -15.82 7.01 18.41
CA PRO A 385 -15.59 7.96 19.51
C PRO A 385 -16.89 8.39 20.20
N ILE A 386 -17.98 8.49 19.43
CA ILE A 386 -19.31 8.90 19.92
C ILE A 386 -19.91 7.78 20.78
N ILE A 387 -19.83 6.53 20.29
CA ILE A 387 -20.31 5.36 21.04
C ILE A 387 -19.56 5.28 22.36
N TRP A 388 -18.22 5.39 22.34
CA TRP A 388 -17.41 5.31 23.54
C TRP A 388 -17.73 6.41 24.55
N LYS A 389 -17.86 7.67 24.10
CA LYS A 389 -18.24 8.80 24.97
C LYS A 389 -19.63 8.62 25.58
N SER A 390 -20.59 8.12 24.81
CA SER A 390 -21.95 7.87 25.31
C SER A 390 -21.97 6.78 26.39
N ARG A 391 -21.18 5.72 26.22
CA ARG A 391 -21.04 4.64 27.20
C ARG A 391 -20.41 5.13 28.50
N GLN A 392 -19.33 5.91 28.43
CA GLN A 392 -18.69 6.49 29.62
C GLN A 392 -19.65 7.41 30.38
N THR A 393 -20.45 8.21 29.66
CA THR A 393 -21.43 9.11 30.28
C THR A 393 -22.53 8.32 31.00
N ALA A 394 -22.98 7.20 30.42
CA ALA A 394 -23.99 6.32 31.02
C ALA A 394 -23.46 5.50 32.21
N GLU A 395 -22.17 5.14 32.24
CA GLU A 395 -21.54 4.47 33.40
C GLU A 395 -21.25 5.44 34.56
N SER A 396 -21.19 6.74 34.29
CA SER A 396 -20.97 7.80 35.30
C SER A 396 -22.24 8.42 35.89
N ALA A 397 -23.42 8.05 35.37
CA ALA A 397 -24.74 8.51 35.81
C ALA A 397 -25.46 7.41 36.58
#